data_AF-A0A8C6TZG9-F1
#
_entry.id   AF-A0A8C6TZG9-F1
#
_cell.length_a   1.000
_cell.length_b   1.000
_cell.length_c   1.000
_cell.angle_alpha   90.00
_cell.angle_beta   90.00
_cell.angle_gamma   90.00
#
_symmetry.space_group_name_H-M   'P 1'
#
loop_
_entity.id
_entity.type
_entity.pdbx_description
1 polymer ?
#
loop_
_entity_poly.entity_id
_entity_poly.type
_entity_poly.pdbx_seq_one_letter_code
_entity_poly.pdbx_strand_id
1 'polypeptide(L)'
;MAYFSQRPDEFKPEHETWSAYVERMELLFEAHDVDDEKKVPVLLSSVGAATYGLLRNLVQPDKPRDKTFDQIVTILRDYYEPRPLVIAERFRYRKCVQKSGQTATEYAAELRQLAAKCDFGDRLDEALRDGFVSGVSSEACQRKLLSEDRLTFARAVELAVNMETAHRDAQQLR
;
A
#
# COMPACT_ATOMS: atom_id res chain seq x y z
N MET A 1 0.87 -42.34 3.51
CA MET A 1 0.89 -41.62 4.79
C MET A 1 2.13 -40.71 4.90
N ALA A 2 2.42 -39.90 3.87
CA ALA A 2 3.62 -39.03 3.82
C ALA A 2 3.29 -37.52 3.87
N TYR A 3 2.01 -37.13 3.81
CA TYR A 3 1.61 -35.72 3.75
C TYR A 3 1.83 -34.92 5.05
N PHE A 4 2.04 -35.59 6.19
CA PHE A 4 2.04 -34.90 7.49
C PHE A 4 3.38 -34.29 7.90
N SER A 5 4.50 -34.56 7.22
CA SER A 5 5.82 -34.05 7.65
C SER A 5 6.29 -32.78 6.94
N GLN A 6 5.48 -32.18 6.05
CA GLN A 6 5.84 -30.96 5.29
C GLN A 6 4.73 -29.92 5.28
N ARG A 7 3.89 -29.92 6.32
CA ARG A 7 2.85 -28.91 6.47
C ARG A 7 3.49 -27.54 6.74
N PRO A 8 3.08 -26.47 6.05
CA PRO A 8 3.53 -25.13 6.37
C PRO A 8 3.12 -24.78 7.79
N ASP A 9 3.96 -23.98 8.46
CA ASP A 9 3.58 -23.36 9.71
C ASP A 9 2.24 -22.63 9.56
N GLU A 10 1.43 -22.66 10.62
CA GLU A 10 0.13 -22.00 10.64
C GLU A 10 0.24 -20.49 10.43
N PHE A 11 -0.83 -19.88 9.93
CA PHE A 11 -0.84 -18.43 9.69
C PHE A 11 -0.78 -17.67 11.02
N LYS A 12 0.18 -16.76 11.13
CA LYS A 12 0.32 -15.84 12.26
C LYS A 12 0.44 -14.41 11.76
N PRO A 13 -0.59 -13.56 11.95
CA PRO A 13 -0.61 -12.20 11.40
C PRO A 13 0.49 -11.29 11.99
N GLU A 14 1.13 -11.68 13.10
CA GLU A 14 2.26 -10.97 13.70
C GLU A 14 3.60 -11.25 12.99
N HIS A 15 3.67 -12.32 12.18
CA HIS A 15 4.91 -12.79 11.56
C HIS A 15 4.90 -12.69 10.03
N GLU A 16 3.73 -12.74 9.40
CA GLU A 16 3.60 -12.66 7.95
C GLU A 16 2.27 -12.02 7.53
N THR A 17 2.21 -11.59 6.28
CA THR A 17 0.97 -11.12 5.66
C THR A 17 0.11 -12.31 5.22
N TRP A 18 -1.20 -12.14 5.16
CA TRP A 18 -2.10 -13.18 4.65
C TRP A 18 -1.78 -13.56 3.21
N SER A 19 -1.43 -12.57 2.37
CA SER A 19 -1.00 -12.81 0.99
C SER A 19 0.26 -13.68 0.91
N ALA A 20 1.27 -13.42 1.75
CA ALA A 20 2.47 -14.25 1.81
C ALA A 20 2.16 -15.69 2.29
N TYR A 21 1.26 -15.85 3.26
CA TYR A 21 0.80 -17.18 3.69
C TYR A 21 0.14 -17.95 2.54
N VAL A 22 -0.73 -17.29 1.77
CA VAL A 22 -1.42 -17.88 0.61
C VAL A 22 -0.43 -18.31 -0.46
N GLU A 23 0.57 -17.48 -0.78
CA GLU A 23 1.64 -17.85 -1.73
C GLU A 23 2.35 -19.14 -1.32
N ARG A 24 2.69 -19.31 -0.02
CA ARG A 24 3.30 -20.56 0.49
C ARG A 24 2.36 -21.76 0.38
N MET A 25 1.05 -21.55 0.53
CA MET A 25 0.05 -22.60 0.36
C MET A 25 -0.08 -23.03 -1.10
N GLU A 26 -0.04 -22.08 -2.04
CA GLU A 26 -0.09 -22.35 -3.47
C GLU A 26 1.13 -23.14 -3.93
N LEU A 27 2.33 -22.77 -3.47
CA LEU A 27 3.56 -23.54 -3.70
C LEU A 27 3.46 -24.97 -3.15
N LEU A 28 2.83 -25.16 -1.99
CA LEU A 28 2.59 -26.51 -1.46
C LEU A 28 1.63 -27.30 -2.36
N PHE A 29 0.58 -26.67 -2.88
CA PHE A 29 -0.36 -27.32 -3.78
C PHE A 29 0.31 -27.78 -5.06
N GLU A 30 1.16 -26.93 -5.64
CA GLU A 30 1.94 -27.25 -6.83
C GLU A 30 2.94 -28.39 -6.55
N ALA A 31 3.74 -28.27 -5.48
CA ALA A 31 4.78 -29.25 -5.17
C ALA A 31 4.24 -30.66 -4.85
N HIS A 32 2.97 -30.77 -4.45
CA HIS A 32 2.34 -32.03 -4.06
C HIS A 32 1.18 -32.45 -4.96
N ASP A 33 1.03 -31.83 -6.14
CA ASP A 33 -0.04 -32.10 -7.11
C ASP A 33 -1.43 -32.15 -6.45
N VAL A 34 -1.73 -31.14 -5.62
CA VAL A 34 -2.98 -31.09 -4.86
C VAL A 34 -4.13 -30.71 -5.80
N ASP A 35 -5.01 -31.68 -6.06
CA ASP A 35 -6.27 -31.45 -6.80
C ASP A 35 -7.09 -30.29 -6.20
N ASP A 36 -7.80 -29.55 -7.04
CA ASP A 36 -8.61 -28.39 -6.64
C ASP A 36 -9.59 -28.72 -5.50
N GLU A 37 -10.21 -29.91 -5.52
CA GLU A 37 -11.13 -30.39 -4.49
C GLU A 37 -10.48 -30.56 -3.11
N LYS A 38 -9.16 -30.71 -3.05
CA LYS A 38 -8.38 -30.90 -1.83
C LYS A 38 -7.80 -29.59 -1.29
N LYS A 39 -7.72 -28.52 -2.08
CA LYS A 39 -7.13 -27.23 -1.66
C LYS A 39 -7.82 -26.65 -0.42
N VAL A 40 -9.16 -26.65 -0.39
CA VAL A 40 -9.93 -26.15 0.77
C VAL A 40 -9.68 -27.00 2.03
N PRO A 41 -9.84 -28.33 2.03
CA PRO A 41 -9.48 -29.17 3.18
C PRO A 41 -8.05 -28.97 3.69
N VAL A 42 -7.08 -28.86 2.77
CA VAL A 42 -5.66 -28.67 3.13
C VAL A 42 -5.46 -27.29 3.77
N LEU A 43 -5.99 -26.22 3.17
CA LEU A 43 -5.94 -24.87 3.75
C LEU A 43 -6.56 -24.83 5.15
N LEU A 44 -7.80 -25.30 5.30
CA LEU A 44 -8.55 -25.21 6.56
C LEU A 44 -7.88 -25.96 7.70
N SER A 45 -7.15 -27.04 7.39
CA SER A 45 -6.41 -27.78 8.41
C SER A 45 -5.03 -27.16 8.68
N SER A 46 -4.48 -26.34 7.78
CA SER A 46 -3.16 -25.69 7.92
C SER A 46 -3.20 -24.28 8.49
N VAL A 47 -4.34 -23.59 8.38
CA VAL A 47 -4.44 -22.15 8.70
C VAL A 47 -4.34 -21.81 10.19
N GLY A 48 -4.42 -22.83 11.06
CA GLY A 48 -4.38 -22.67 12.51
C GLY A 48 -5.74 -22.42 13.15
N ALA A 49 -5.86 -22.71 14.44
CA ALA A 49 -7.13 -22.69 15.15
C ALA A 49 -7.76 -21.28 15.25
N ALA A 50 -6.94 -20.25 15.46
CA ALA A 50 -7.40 -18.87 15.58
C ALA A 50 -8.04 -18.37 14.27
N THR A 51 -7.31 -18.52 13.17
CA THR A 51 -7.78 -18.09 11.83
C THR A 51 -8.98 -18.91 11.36
N TYR A 52 -9.00 -20.22 11.64
CA TYR A 52 -10.16 -21.05 11.36
C TYR A 52 -11.40 -20.60 12.15
N GLY A 53 -11.24 -20.28 13.44
CA GLY A 53 -12.30 -19.77 14.30
C GLY A 53 -12.88 -18.44 13.79
N LEU A 54 -12.01 -17.53 13.34
CA LEU A 54 -12.42 -16.28 12.70
C LEU A 54 -13.21 -16.55 11.41
N LEU A 55 -12.67 -17.35 10.48
CA LEU A 55 -13.33 -17.70 9.22
C LEU A 55 -14.71 -18.31 9.47
N ARG A 56 -14.82 -19.21 10.46
CA ARG A 56 -16.07 -19.85 10.86
C ARG A 56 -17.13 -18.84 11.31
N ASN A 57 -16.74 -17.72 11.91
CA ASN A 57 -17.65 -16.64 12.29
C ASN A 57 -18.02 -15.77 11.08
N LEU A 58 -17.05 -15.45 10.22
CA LEU A 58 -17.26 -14.58 9.05
C LEU A 58 -18.18 -15.19 7.98
N VAL A 59 -18.24 -16.52 7.86
CA VAL A 59 -19.00 -17.21 6.80
C VAL A 59 -20.38 -17.73 7.23
N GLN A 60 -20.85 -17.38 8.43
CA GLN A 60 -22.17 -17.79 8.90
C GLN A 60 -23.29 -17.31 7.95
N PRO A 61 -24.34 -18.12 7.71
CA PRO A 61 -24.66 -19.42 8.32
C PRO A 61 -23.94 -20.64 7.68
N ASP A 62 -23.18 -20.43 6.61
CA ASP A 62 -22.47 -21.50 5.91
C ASP A 62 -21.26 -22.01 6.72
N LYS A 63 -20.66 -23.12 6.29
CA LYS A 63 -19.41 -23.62 6.88
C LYS A 63 -18.21 -23.20 6.01
N PRO A 64 -17.01 -23.05 6.60
CA PRO A 64 -15.79 -22.81 5.84
C PRO A 64 -15.54 -23.81 4.71
N ARG A 65 -15.91 -25.08 4.91
CA ARG A 65 -15.78 -26.15 3.90
C ARG A 65 -16.69 -25.96 2.67
N ASP A 66 -17.75 -25.17 2.80
CA ASP A 66 -18.73 -24.95 1.73
C ASP A 66 -18.31 -23.80 0.80
N LYS A 67 -17.18 -23.13 1.08
CA LYS A 67 -16.60 -22.06 0.27
C LYS A 67 -15.50 -22.58 -0.65
N THR A 68 -15.29 -21.89 -1.77
CA THR A 68 -14.14 -22.15 -2.64
C THR A 68 -12.85 -21.61 -2.00
N PHE A 69 -11.70 -22.08 -2.49
CA PHE A 69 -10.40 -21.57 -2.07
C PHE A 69 -10.31 -20.04 -2.24
N ASP A 70 -10.67 -19.52 -3.41
CA ASP A 70 -10.62 -18.09 -3.71
C ASP A 70 -11.55 -17.25 -2.82
N GLN A 71 -12.72 -17.79 -2.47
CA GLN A 71 -13.64 -17.14 -1.54
C GLN A 71 -13.00 -17.02 -0.15
N ILE A 72 -12.40 -18.10 0.35
CA ILE A 72 -11.73 -18.10 1.66
C ILE A 72 -10.55 -17.13 1.66
N VAL A 73 -9.70 -17.18 0.63
CA VAL A 73 -8.55 -16.27 0.46
C VAL A 73 -9.02 -14.82 0.46
N THR A 74 -10.09 -14.50 -0.27
CA THR A 74 -10.64 -13.14 -0.33
C THR A 74 -11.20 -12.67 1.01
N ILE A 75 -12.02 -13.50 1.68
CA ILE A 75 -12.62 -13.16 2.97
C ILE A 75 -11.54 -12.85 4.02
N LEU A 76 -10.51 -13.70 4.11
CA LEU A 76 -9.46 -13.53 5.09
C LEU A 76 -8.49 -12.39 4.72
N ARG A 77 -8.23 -12.17 3.43
CA ARG A 77 -7.49 -10.99 2.96
C ARG A 77 -8.22 -9.71 3.36
N ASP A 78 -9.52 -9.61 3.12
CA ASP A 78 -10.28 -8.40 3.44
C ASP A 78 -10.31 -8.11 4.96
N TYR A 79 -10.15 -9.13 5.80
CA TYR A 79 -10.03 -9.00 7.25
C TYR A 79 -8.62 -8.63 7.72
N TYR A 80 -7.59 -9.37 7.29
CA TYR A 80 -6.20 -9.19 7.76
C TYR A 80 -5.44 -8.11 7.02
N GLU A 81 -5.80 -7.87 5.77
CA GLU A 81 -5.21 -6.88 4.87
C GLU A 81 -6.31 -5.98 4.31
N PRO A 82 -7.08 -5.30 5.18
CA PRO A 82 -8.13 -4.42 4.71
C PRO A 82 -7.50 -3.38 3.80
N ARG A 83 -7.98 -3.31 2.55
CA ARG A 83 -7.53 -2.28 1.61
C ARG A 83 -7.67 -0.93 2.32
N PRO A 84 -6.59 -0.11 2.36
CA PRO A 84 -6.70 1.24 2.87
C PRO A 84 -7.91 1.90 2.22
N LEU A 85 -8.79 2.51 3.02
CA LEU A 85 -9.92 3.25 2.46
C LEU A 85 -9.33 4.34 1.57
N VAL A 86 -9.31 4.12 0.26
CA VAL A 86 -8.65 4.99 -0.71
C VAL A 86 -9.12 6.44 -0.53
N ILE A 87 -10.39 6.63 -0.16
CA ILE A 87 -10.93 7.94 0.18
C ILE A 87 -10.25 8.59 1.41
N ALA A 88 -9.96 7.82 2.46
CA ALA A 88 -9.25 8.31 3.64
C ALA A 88 -7.77 8.62 3.33
N GLU A 89 -7.11 7.77 2.54
CA GLU A 89 -5.73 8.02 2.12
C GLU A 89 -5.64 9.26 1.22
N ARG A 90 -6.54 9.40 0.25
CA ARG A 90 -6.65 10.61 -0.59
C ARG A 90 -6.99 11.86 0.23
N PHE A 91 -7.78 11.73 1.29
CA PHE A 91 -8.05 12.83 2.21
C PHE A 91 -6.79 13.26 2.98
N ARG A 92 -6.00 12.32 3.49
CA ARG A 92 -4.70 12.62 4.14
C ARG A 92 -3.72 13.24 3.16
N TYR A 93 -3.61 12.67 1.96
CA TYR A 93 -2.78 13.18 0.86
C TYR A 93 -3.10 14.65 0.54
N ARG A 94 -4.39 14.98 0.35
CA ARG A 94 -4.84 16.35 0.06
C ARG A 94 -4.59 17.35 1.18
N LYS A 95 -4.41 16.88 2.42
CA LYS A 95 -4.07 17.73 3.57
C LYS A 95 -2.56 17.89 3.78
N CYS A 96 -1.73 17.20 2.99
CA CYS A 96 -0.29 17.28 3.10
C CYS A 96 0.23 18.60 2.49
N VAL A 97 0.76 19.47 3.34
CA VAL A 97 1.41 20.73 2.96
C VAL A 97 2.83 20.76 3.50
N GLN A 98 3.72 21.49 2.83
CA GLN A 98 5.10 21.67 3.25
C GLN A 98 5.12 22.38 4.62
N LYS A 99 5.70 21.71 5.62
CA LYS A 99 5.81 22.24 6.98
C LYS A 99 6.83 23.37 7.03
N SER A 100 6.69 24.25 8.02
CA SER A 100 7.68 25.31 8.26
C SER A 100 9.07 24.70 8.48
N GLY A 101 10.07 25.14 7.71
CA GLY A 101 11.44 24.64 7.78
C GLY A 101 11.68 23.29 7.08
N GLN A 102 10.65 22.64 6.55
CA GLN A 102 10.80 21.43 5.73
C GLN A 102 11.29 21.83 4.34
N THR A 103 12.32 21.15 3.82
CA THR A 103 12.84 21.38 2.47
C THR A 103 11.89 20.84 1.39
N ALA A 104 12.02 21.33 0.16
CA ALA A 104 11.24 20.85 -0.99
C ALA A 104 11.41 19.34 -1.21
N THR A 105 12.63 18.81 -1.03
CA THR A 105 12.93 17.38 -1.21
C THR A 105 12.26 16.52 -0.12
N GLU A 106 12.28 16.97 1.13
CA GLU A 106 11.60 16.27 2.23
C GLU A 106 10.09 16.27 2.05
N TYR A 107 9.52 17.39 1.61
CA TYR A 107 8.10 17.49 1.31
C TYR A 107 7.69 16.58 0.15
N ALA A 108 8.48 16.56 -0.93
CA ALA A 108 8.26 15.66 -2.05
C ALA A 108 8.30 14.18 -1.65
N ALA A 109 9.20 13.80 -0.73
CA ALA A 109 9.28 12.45 -0.19
C ALA A 109 8.03 12.09 0.64
N GLU A 110 7.56 12.99 1.51
CA GLU A 110 6.34 12.81 2.30
C GLU A 110 5.10 12.64 1.41
N LEU A 111 4.96 13.48 0.36
CA LEU A 111 3.89 13.36 -0.64
C LEU A 111 3.91 12.01 -1.36
N ARG A 112 5.09 11.53 -1.80
CA ARG A 112 5.24 10.21 -2.43
C ARG A 112 4.80 9.08 -1.50
N GLN A 113 5.18 9.14 -0.23
CA GLN A 113 4.80 8.13 0.76
C GLN A 113 3.28 8.05 0.95
N LEU A 114 2.59 9.20 1.01
CA LEU A 114 1.14 9.24 1.12
C LEU A 114 0.45 8.78 -0.17
N ALA A 115 0.98 9.17 -1.33
CA ALA A 115 0.42 8.80 -2.64
C ALA A 115 0.44 7.29 -2.90
N ALA A 116 1.40 6.55 -2.33
CA ALA A 116 1.52 5.10 -2.48
C ALA A 116 0.27 4.31 -2.05
N LYS A 117 -0.55 4.89 -1.16
CA LYS A 117 -1.80 4.27 -0.67
C LYS A 117 -3.07 4.84 -1.31
N CYS A 118 -2.94 5.77 -2.25
CA CYS A 118 -4.05 6.54 -2.81
C CYS A 118 -4.63 5.97 -4.11
N ASP A 119 -4.05 4.89 -4.65
CA ASP A 119 -4.50 4.23 -5.88
C ASP A 119 -4.71 5.25 -7.02
N PHE A 120 -3.68 6.03 -7.33
CA PHE A 120 -3.75 7.03 -8.40
C PHE A 120 -3.57 6.43 -9.80
N GLY A 121 -3.02 5.20 -9.90
CA GLY A 121 -2.74 4.53 -11.16
C GLY A 121 -1.90 5.39 -12.10
N ASP A 122 -2.28 5.43 -13.37
CA ASP A 122 -1.59 6.19 -14.43
C ASP A 122 -1.53 7.70 -14.18
N ARG A 123 -2.33 8.23 -13.24
CA ARG A 123 -2.37 9.65 -12.88
C ARG A 123 -1.52 9.99 -11.66
N LEU A 124 -0.60 9.10 -11.24
CA LEU A 124 0.27 9.33 -10.09
C LEU A 124 1.13 10.60 -10.25
N ASP A 125 1.72 10.84 -11.43
CA ASP A 125 2.55 12.03 -11.65
C ASP A 125 1.72 13.33 -11.56
N GLU A 126 0.54 13.35 -12.18
CA GLU A 126 -0.40 14.48 -12.11
C GLU A 126 -0.82 14.76 -10.67
N ALA A 127 -1.19 13.72 -9.92
CA ALA A 127 -1.58 13.85 -8.53
C ALA A 127 -0.44 14.42 -7.67
N LEU A 128 0.78 13.90 -7.82
CA LEU A 128 1.98 14.36 -7.11
C LEU A 128 2.32 15.80 -7.46
N ARG A 129 2.29 16.15 -8.75
CA ARG A 129 2.48 17.52 -9.23
C ARG A 129 1.48 18.47 -8.60
N ASP A 130 0.19 18.18 -8.72
CA ASP A 130 -0.89 19.06 -8.24
C ASP A 130 -0.82 19.21 -6.72
N GLY A 131 -0.56 18.10 -6.00
CA GLY A 131 -0.34 18.10 -4.56
C GLY A 131 0.83 18.99 -4.16
N PHE A 132 1.99 18.81 -4.80
CA PHE A 132 3.19 19.59 -4.54
C PHE A 132 3.00 21.09 -4.82
N VAL A 133 2.40 21.45 -5.96
CA VAL A 133 2.11 22.84 -6.31
C VAL A 133 1.14 23.45 -5.29
N SER A 134 0.11 22.71 -4.87
CA SER A 134 -0.89 23.22 -3.92
C SER A 134 -0.37 23.42 -2.50
N GLY A 135 0.59 22.60 -2.06
CA GLY A 135 1.05 22.59 -0.67
C GLY A 135 2.47 23.12 -0.45
N VAL A 136 3.19 23.57 -1.48
CA VAL A 136 4.48 24.27 -1.30
C VAL A 136 4.29 25.53 -0.45
N SER A 137 5.19 25.77 0.51
CA SER A 137 5.02 26.85 1.50
C SER A 137 5.41 28.22 0.95
N SER A 138 6.33 28.27 -0.01
CA SER A 138 6.79 29.51 -0.64
C SER A 138 5.84 29.96 -1.75
N GLU A 139 5.14 31.07 -1.55
CA GLU A 139 4.27 31.64 -2.59
C GLU A 139 5.03 32.01 -3.87
N ALA A 140 6.29 32.45 -3.74
CA ALA A 140 7.13 32.75 -4.89
C ALA A 140 7.42 31.49 -5.71
N CYS A 141 7.69 30.37 -5.03
CA CYS A 141 7.84 29.07 -5.67
C CYS A 141 6.53 28.65 -6.33
N GLN A 142 5.41 28.71 -5.61
CA GLN A 142 4.09 28.34 -6.15
C GLN A 142 3.74 29.13 -7.42
N ARG A 143 3.93 30.45 -7.43
CA ARG A 143 3.72 31.28 -8.63
C ARG A 143 4.62 30.87 -9.79
N LYS A 144 5.89 30.55 -9.51
CA LYS A 144 6.82 30.08 -10.55
C LYS A 144 6.34 28.75 -11.13
N LEU A 145 5.95 27.80 -10.29
CA LEU A 145 5.44 26.50 -10.73
C LEU A 145 4.16 26.63 -11.59
N LEU A 146 3.23 27.50 -11.19
CA LEU A 146 1.98 27.76 -11.93
C LEU A 146 2.19 28.41 -13.31
N SER A 147 3.38 28.94 -13.58
CA SER A 147 3.73 29.54 -14.87
C SER A 147 4.32 28.55 -15.90
N GLU A 148 4.55 27.30 -15.51
CA GLU A 148 5.16 26.26 -16.35
C GLU A 148 4.08 25.48 -17.13
N ASP A 149 4.09 25.57 -18.47
CA ASP A 149 3.07 24.99 -19.36
C ASP A 149 2.97 23.45 -19.30
N ARG A 150 4.11 22.75 -19.17
CA ARG A 150 4.17 21.28 -19.14
C ARG A 150 4.90 20.78 -17.91
N LEU A 151 4.44 21.23 -16.75
CA LEU A 151 5.03 20.85 -15.48
C LEU A 151 4.78 19.36 -15.19
N THR A 152 5.85 18.64 -14.87
CA THR A 152 5.82 17.29 -14.27
C THR A 152 6.16 17.38 -12.79
N PHE A 153 5.86 16.35 -12.01
CA PHE A 153 6.23 16.35 -10.59
C PHE A 153 7.75 16.49 -10.40
N ALA A 154 8.55 15.75 -11.18
CA ALA A 154 10.00 15.82 -11.11
C ALA A 154 10.53 17.24 -11.38
N ARG A 155 9.99 17.93 -12.39
CA ARG A 155 10.37 19.31 -12.72
C ARG A 155 9.95 20.30 -11.64
N ALA A 156 8.79 20.08 -11.01
CA ALA A 156 8.32 20.92 -9.91
C ALA A 156 9.27 20.87 -8.71
N VAL A 157 9.73 19.67 -8.33
CA VAL A 157 10.69 19.48 -7.24
C VAL A 157 12.04 20.13 -7.58
N GLU A 158 12.55 19.92 -8.80
CA GLU A 158 13.80 20.51 -9.26
C GLU A 158 13.79 22.04 -9.17
N LEU A 159 12.72 22.69 -9.68
CA LEU A 159 12.55 24.14 -9.63
C LEU A 159 12.51 24.64 -8.18
N ALA A 160 11.78 23.96 -7.30
CA ALA A 160 11.70 24.33 -5.89
C ALA A 160 13.06 24.24 -5.19
N VAL A 161 13.83 23.17 -5.42
CA VAL A 161 15.18 22.99 -4.86
C VAL A 161 16.15 24.07 -5.36
N ASN A 162 16.10 24.42 -6.64
CA ASN A 162 16.92 25.48 -7.21
C ASN A 162 16.59 26.84 -6.56
N MET A 163 15.31 27.12 -6.32
CA MET A 163 14.88 28.34 -5.64
C MET A 163 15.30 28.37 -4.16
N GLU A 164 15.19 27.26 -3.43
CA GLU A 164 15.66 27.15 -2.05
C GLU A 164 17.17 27.38 -1.94
N THR A 165 17.95 26.81 -2.87
CA THR A 165 19.40 26.97 -2.93
C THR A 165 19.77 28.43 -3.22
N ALA A 166 19.17 29.02 -4.27
CA ALA A 166 19.43 30.42 -4.62
C ALA A 166 19.08 31.39 -3.47
N HIS A 167 18.00 31.11 -2.71
CA HIS A 167 17.63 31.91 -1.55
C HIS A 167 18.66 31.79 -0.42
N ARG A 168 19.12 30.58 -0.13
CA ARG A 168 20.14 30.32 0.90
C ARG A 168 21.47 31.01 0.56
N ASP A 169 21.93 30.87 -0.68
CA ASP A 169 23.19 31.47 -1.13
C ASP A 169 23.12 33.01 -1.07
N ALA A 170 21.99 33.60 -1.46
CA ALA A 170 21.77 35.05 -1.37
C ALA A 170 21.74 35.57 0.09
N GLN A 171 21.36 34.73 1.07
CA GLN A 171 21.44 35.08 2.49
C GLN A 171 22.87 35.01 3.04
N GLN A 172 23.71 34.11 2.53
CA GLN A 172 25.12 33.97 2.95
C GLN A 172 26.03 35.06 2.39
N LEU A 173 25.63 35.71 1.29
CA LEU A 173 26.37 36.80 0.65
C LEU A 173 26.07 38.19 1.24
N ARG A 174 25.23 38.28 2.28
CA ARG A 174 24.89 39.51 2.99
C ARG A 174 25.61 39.60 4.32
#